data_AF-A0A9N8DSN4-F1
#
_entry.id   AF-A0A9N8DSN4-F1
#
_cell.length_a   1.000
_cell.length_b   1.000
_cell.length_c   1.000
_cell.angle_alpha   90.00
_cell.angle_beta   90.00
_cell.angle_gamma   90.00
#
_symmetry.space_group_name_H-M   'P 1'
#
loop_
_entity.id
_entity.type
_entity.pdbx_description
1 polymer ?
#
loop_
_entity_poly.entity_id
_entity_poly.type
_entity_poly.pdbx_seq_one_letter_code
_entity_poly.pdbx_strand_id
1 'polypeptide(L)'
;MLHAKAMAVVVAYDIYLEACEGKLQGLADCRLNKPVSFYRFREKLAKQMLEYAPRHCRYLGDEKMRDTTSTPKAKRKRSRSPQRNNNRPADDELTTASGVSLDTFSSNNHGDRLCGFITPLLEHYESCNTMANKKKLNCVFCGKPAYQYCELCGKAVHKHPQEKIGNGRTSCFLHYHNTAAMGLARDDWKITGKRLKDWSYPTATEFEDNEQQMKRLLDEIGSRSSSNNSGTNSGGSSNNSHGSDTQQATPQH
;
A
#
# COMPACT_ATOMS: atom_id res chain seq x y z
N MET A 1 -17.53 -19.53 32.24
CA MET A 1 -16.65 -18.63 31.45
C MET A 1 -17.39 -17.71 30.46
N LEU A 2 -18.58 -18.04 29.95
CA LEU A 2 -19.27 -17.21 28.96
C LEU A 2 -19.87 -15.91 29.54
N HIS A 3 -20.36 -15.95 30.77
CA HIS A 3 -21.00 -14.80 31.44
C HIS A 3 -20.03 -13.62 31.64
N ALA A 4 -18.83 -13.88 32.17
CA ALA A 4 -17.81 -12.83 32.37
C ALA A 4 -17.35 -12.20 31.06
N LYS A 5 -17.25 -12.99 29.97
CA LYS A 5 -16.90 -12.48 28.64
C LYS A 5 -17.99 -11.57 28.08
N ALA A 6 -19.27 -11.93 28.28
CA ALA A 6 -20.39 -11.09 27.86
C ALA A 6 -20.36 -9.74 28.61
N MET A 7 -20.15 -9.77 29.94
CA MET A 7 -20.02 -8.56 30.74
C MET A 7 -18.86 -7.67 30.28
N ALA A 8 -17.69 -8.25 29.99
CA ALA A 8 -16.54 -7.50 29.49
C ALA A 8 -16.81 -6.79 28.16
N VAL A 9 -17.55 -7.43 27.25
CA VAL A 9 -17.91 -6.83 25.95
C VAL A 9 -18.88 -5.66 26.11
N VAL A 10 -19.83 -5.76 27.06
CA VAL A 10 -20.76 -4.65 27.36
C VAL A 10 -20.00 -3.47 27.95
N VAL A 11 -19.18 -3.70 28.99
CA VAL A 11 -18.36 -2.64 29.60
C VAL A 11 -17.40 -1.99 28.60
N ALA A 12 -16.81 -2.77 27.70
CA ALA A 12 -15.95 -2.23 26.64
C ALA A 12 -16.71 -1.32 25.66
N TYR A 13 -17.99 -1.59 25.41
CA TYR A 13 -18.82 -0.72 24.57
C TYR A 13 -19.17 0.59 25.29
N ASP A 14 -19.46 0.54 26.59
CA ASP A 14 -19.73 1.75 27.37
C ASP A 14 -18.51 2.67 27.41
N ILE A 15 -17.31 2.12 27.64
CA ILE A 15 -16.03 2.87 27.56
C ILE A 15 -15.83 3.48 26.16
N TYR A 16 -16.20 2.74 25.11
CA TYR A 16 -16.12 3.23 23.74
C TYR A 16 -17.06 4.44 23.51
N LEU A 17 -18.27 4.43 24.04
CA LEU A 17 -19.20 5.56 23.95
C LEU A 17 -18.65 6.78 24.70
N GLU A 18 -18.15 6.61 25.92
CA GLU A 18 -17.53 7.69 26.69
C GLU A 18 -16.32 8.30 25.95
N ALA A 19 -15.54 7.47 25.26
CA ALA A 19 -14.42 7.93 24.44
C ALA A 19 -14.90 8.74 23.24
N CYS A 20 -15.98 8.32 22.58
CA CYS A 20 -16.57 9.03 21.45
C CYS A 20 -17.13 10.41 21.86
N GLU A 21 -17.63 10.52 23.09
CA GLU A 21 -18.12 11.78 23.65
C GLU A 21 -17.00 12.76 24.03
N GLY A 22 -15.74 12.30 24.04
CA GLY A 22 -14.57 13.12 24.39
C GLY A 22 -14.43 13.40 25.88
N LYS A 23 -15.11 12.61 26.73
CA LYS A 23 -15.09 12.79 28.19
C LYS A 23 -13.87 12.14 28.88
N LEU A 24 -13.12 11.31 28.16
CA LEU A 24 -11.91 10.66 28.68
C LEU A 24 -10.68 11.57 28.58
N GLN A 25 -10.09 11.86 29.74
CA GLN A 25 -8.86 12.65 29.87
C GLN A 25 -7.70 11.96 29.14
N GLY A 26 -7.08 12.65 28.18
CA GLY A 26 -5.99 12.11 27.35
C GLY A 26 -6.42 11.44 26.04
N LEU A 27 -7.73 11.37 25.75
CA LEU A 27 -8.32 10.82 24.50
C LEU A 27 -9.17 11.86 23.75
N ALA A 28 -8.90 13.15 23.96
CA ALA A 28 -9.68 14.26 23.38
C ALA A 28 -9.76 14.20 21.83
N ASP A 29 -8.73 13.64 21.19
CA ASP A 29 -8.65 13.48 19.73
C ASP A 29 -9.51 12.32 19.19
N CYS A 30 -10.09 11.48 20.07
CA CYS A 30 -10.92 10.33 19.70
C CYS A 30 -12.41 10.65 19.61
N ARG A 31 -12.78 11.94 19.59
CA ARG A 31 -14.18 12.38 19.48
C ARG A 31 -14.76 11.94 18.13
N LEU A 32 -15.70 11.02 18.15
CA LEU A 32 -16.38 10.52 16.95
C LEU A 32 -17.79 11.10 16.90
N ASN A 33 -18.09 11.84 15.82
CA ASN A 33 -19.42 12.47 15.64
C ASN A 33 -20.56 11.46 15.52
N LYS A 34 -20.26 10.22 15.12
CA LYS A 34 -21.26 9.15 14.96
C LYS A 34 -20.70 7.83 15.50
N PRO A 35 -20.95 7.47 16.78
CA PRO A 35 -20.53 6.19 17.32
C PRO A 35 -21.23 5.04 16.61
N VAL A 36 -20.56 3.89 16.53
CA VAL A 36 -21.15 2.69 15.93
C VAL A 36 -22.11 2.01 16.92
N SER A 37 -23.13 1.33 16.39
CA SER A 37 -24.03 0.49 17.21
C SER A 37 -23.29 -0.65 17.90
N PHE A 38 -23.82 -1.16 19.01
CA PHE A 38 -23.27 -2.29 19.76
C PHE A 38 -22.94 -3.51 18.88
N TYR A 39 -23.83 -3.90 17.97
CA TYR A 39 -23.60 -5.05 17.08
C TYR A 39 -22.39 -4.84 16.16
N ARG A 40 -22.27 -3.65 15.57
CA ARG A 40 -21.12 -3.29 14.73
C ARG A 40 -19.83 -3.14 15.53
N PHE A 41 -19.90 -2.62 16.75
CA PHE A 41 -18.77 -2.62 17.66
C PHE A 41 -18.28 -4.05 17.93
N ARG A 42 -19.21 -4.96 18.27
CA ARG A 42 -18.89 -6.36 18.56
C ARG A 42 -18.27 -7.08 17.36
N GLU A 43 -18.78 -6.87 16.14
CA GLU A 43 -18.18 -7.43 14.92
C GLU A 43 -16.74 -6.93 14.71
N LYS A 44 -16.51 -5.61 14.83
CA LYS A 44 -15.19 -5.01 14.71
C LYS A 44 -14.23 -5.53 15.78
N LEU A 45 -14.69 -5.62 17.03
CA LEU A 45 -13.93 -6.19 18.14
C LEU A 45 -13.57 -7.65 17.87
N ALA A 46 -14.51 -8.46 17.39
CA ALA A 46 -14.25 -9.87 17.05
C ALA A 46 -13.18 -9.99 15.96
N LYS A 47 -13.27 -9.18 14.90
CA LYS A 47 -12.24 -9.14 13.84
C LYS A 47 -10.87 -8.75 14.41
N GLN A 48 -10.83 -7.69 15.22
CA GLN A 48 -9.60 -7.24 15.87
C GLN A 48 -9.01 -8.35 16.76
N MET A 49 -9.82 -9.06 17.54
CA MET A 49 -9.34 -10.15 18.41
C MET A 49 -8.80 -11.36 17.63
N LEU A 50 -9.27 -11.61 16.41
CA LEU A 50 -8.75 -12.69 15.55
C LEU A 50 -7.41 -12.31 14.90
N GLU A 51 -7.26 -11.04 14.53
CA GLU A 51 -6.05 -10.53 13.86
C GLU A 51 -4.97 -10.07 14.85
N TYR A 52 -5.34 -9.82 16.10
CA TYR A 52 -4.46 -9.26 17.11
C TYR A 52 -3.40 -10.27 17.56
N ALA A 53 -2.13 -9.86 17.44
CA ALA A 53 -1.00 -10.54 18.03
C ALA A 53 -0.13 -9.53 18.82
N PRO A 54 0.06 -9.72 20.14
CA PRO A 54 0.86 -8.83 20.98
C PRO A 54 2.31 -8.64 20.49
N ARG A 55 2.85 -9.62 19.76
CA ARG A 55 4.19 -9.59 19.16
C ARG A 55 4.40 -8.44 18.17
N HIS A 56 3.32 -7.84 17.67
CA HIS A 56 3.37 -6.68 16.78
C HIS A 56 3.43 -5.35 17.53
N CYS A 57 3.26 -5.35 18.85
CA CYS A 57 3.36 -4.20 19.75
C CYS A 57 2.47 -3.00 19.36
N ARG A 58 1.31 -3.22 18.73
CA ARG A 58 0.53 -2.14 18.11
C ARG A 58 -0.25 -1.29 19.12
N TYR A 59 -0.58 -1.86 20.28
CA TYR A 59 -1.34 -1.20 21.34
C TYR A 59 -0.48 -0.98 22.59
N LEU A 60 -0.91 -0.03 23.42
CA LEU A 60 -0.22 0.30 24.66
C LEU A 60 -0.24 -0.90 25.62
N GLY A 61 0.94 -1.27 26.14
CA GLY A 61 1.08 -2.39 27.07
C GLY A 61 1.39 -3.72 26.40
N ASP A 62 1.29 -3.82 25.07
CA ASP A 62 1.68 -5.01 24.31
C ASP A 62 3.16 -5.36 24.54
N GLU A 63 4.01 -4.35 24.76
CA GLU A 63 5.44 -4.52 25.05
C GLU A 63 5.70 -5.27 26.36
N LYS A 64 4.72 -5.27 27.27
CA LYS A 64 4.79 -5.94 28.58
C LYS A 64 4.13 -7.33 28.55
N MET A 65 3.43 -7.69 27.49
CA MET A 65 2.78 -9.00 27.39
C MET A 65 3.80 -10.13 27.30
N ARG A 66 3.45 -11.29 27.87
CA ARG A 66 4.34 -12.47 27.92
C ARG A 66 4.78 -12.94 26.54
N ASP A 67 3.89 -12.88 25.56
CA ASP A 67 4.19 -13.28 24.17
C ASP A 67 5.25 -12.39 23.52
N THR A 68 5.37 -11.14 23.97
CA THR A 68 6.38 -10.18 23.50
C THR A 68 7.66 -10.31 24.32
N THR A 69 7.55 -10.40 25.64
CA THR A 69 8.69 -10.43 26.57
C THR A 69 9.43 -11.77 26.62
N SER A 70 8.81 -12.87 26.18
CA SER A 70 9.47 -14.18 26.03
C SER A 70 10.39 -14.27 24.80
N THR A 71 10.27 -13.34 23.84
CA THR A 71 11.16 -13.31 22.66
C THR A 71 12.51 -12.64 22.98
N PRO A 72 13.63 -13.05 22.35
CA PRO A 72 14.93 -12.40 22.54
C PRO A 72 14.89 -10.91 22.17
N LYS A 73 15.55 -10.05 22.95
CA LYS A 73 15.52 -8.58 22.77
C LYS A 73 15.87 -8.12 21.35
N ALA A 74 16.80 -8.81 20.66
CA ALA A 74 17.19 -8.51 19.28
C ALA A 74 16.09 -8.78 18.25
N LYS A 75 15.14 -9.68 18.55
CA LYS A 75 14.02 -10.05 17.68
C LYS A 75 12.70 -9.37 18.06
N ARG A 76 12.68 -8.59 19.15
CA ARG A 76 11.51 -7.79 19.54
C ARG A 76 11.36 -6.65 18.56
N LYS A 77 10.25 -6.61 17.81
CA LYS A 77 9.85 -5.40 17.08
C LYS A 77 9.58 -4.33 18.11
N ARG A 78 10.47 -3.33 18.21
CA ARG A 78 10.22 -2.15 19.06
C ARG A 78 9.09 -1.37 18.42
N SER A 79 7.92 -1.34 19.05
CA SER A 79 7.00 -0.27 18.74
C SER A 79 7.61 1.03 19.20
N ARG A 80 7.70 1.97 18.26
CA ARG A 80 7.89 3.37 18.58
C ARG A 80 6.62 3.78 19.32
N SER A 81 6.69 3.86 20.65
CA SER A 81 5.82 4.78 21.36
C SER A 81 5.95 6.17 20.71
N PRO A 82 4.94 7.05 20.80
CA PRO A 82 5.08 8.44 20.38
C PRO A 82 5.97 9.15 21.40
N GLN A 83 7.25 8.79 21.42
CA GLN A 83 8.26 9.61 22.05
C GLN A 83 8.42 10.81 21.12
N ARG A 84 8.02 11.96 21.66
CA ARG A 84 8.19 13.31 21.15
C ARG A 84 9.69 13.61 21.00
N ASN A 85 10.36 12.91 20.09
CA ASN A 85 11.75 13.14 19.75
C ASN A 85 11.76 14.16 18.61
N ASN A 86 11.81 15.44 19.01
CA ASN A 86 11.99 16.61 18.15
C ASN A 86 13.32 16.65 17.38
N ASN A 87 14.11 15.56 17.34
CA ASN A 87 15.40 15.49 16.66
C ASN A 87 15.49 14.29 15.70
N ARG A 88 14.48 14.08 14.86
CA ARG A 88 14.67 13.36 13.59
C ARG A 88 14.63 14.39 12.46
N PRO A 89 15.63 14.44 11.57
CA PRO A 89 15.52 15.27 10.38
C PRO A 89 14.26 14.84 9.61
N ALA A 90 13.50 15.82 9.16
CA ALA A 90 12.16 15.67 8.61
C ALA A 90 12.12 15.09 7.18
N ASP A 91 13.05 14.19 6.82
CA ASP A 91 13.29 13.83 5.42
C ASP A 91 13.67 12.36 5.18
N ASP A 92 13.20 11.45 6.03
CA ASP A 92 13.28 10.00 5.74
C ASP A 92 12.04 9.62 4.90
N GLU A 93 12.05 10.02 3.63
CA GLU A 93 11.11 9.49 2.64
C GLU A 93 11.13 7.96 2.74
N LEU A 94 9.95 7.35 2.93
CA LEU A 94 9.81 5.89 2.92
C LEU A 94 10.35 5.36 1.58
N THR A 95 11.58 4.86 1.60
CA THR A 95 12.37 4.49 0.42
C THR A 95 12.86 3.06 0.59
N THR A 96 12.74 2.25 -0.46
CA THR A 96 13.31 0.90 -0.48
C THR A 96 14.85 0.97 -0.53
N ALA A 97 15.54 -0.10 -0.14
CA ALA A 97 16.98 -0.23 -0.34
C ALA A 97 17.37 -0.18 -1.83
N SER A 98 16.43 -0.53 -2.72
CA SER A 98 16.58 -0.36 -4.16
C SER A 98 16.56 1.12 -4.59
N GLY A 99 15.95 2.02 -3.81
CA GLY A 99 15.88 3.46 -4.06
C GLY A 99 14.51 3.96 -4.50
N VAL A 100 13.46 3.13 -4.42
CA VAL A 100 12.08 3.49 -4.78
C VAL A 100 11.45 4.22 -3.60
N SER A 101 11.20 5.52 -3.75
CA SER A 101 10.49 6.32 -2.76
C SER A 101 8.97 6.19 -2.90
N LEU A 102 8.25 6.48 -1.82
CA LEU A 102 6.79 6.48 -1.78
C LEU A 102 6.17 7.42 -2.83
N ASP A 103 6.74 8.62 -3.01
CA ASP A 103 6.27 9.57 -4.02
C ASP A 103 6.51 9.04 -5.43
N THR A 104 7.72 8.55 -5.72
CA THR A 104 8.05 7.95 -7.03
C THR A 104 7.17 6.75 -7.36
N PHE A 105 6.78 5.98 -6.34
CA PHE A 105 5.87 4.84 -6.53
C PHE A 105 4.41 5.28 -6.74
N SER A 106 3.95 6.32 -6.03
CA SER A 106 2.56 6.77 -6.09
C SER A 106 2.27 7.68 -7.30
N SER A 107 3.24 8.50 -7.70
CA SER A 107 3.10 9.54 -8.73
C SER A 107 3.33 9.02 -10.15
N ASN A 108 4.17 7.99 -10.30
CA ASN A 108 4.29 7.32 -11.60
C ASN A 108 3.12 6.34 -11.75
N ASN A 109 2.34 6.53 -12.80
CA ASN A 109 1.31 5.58 -13.21
C ASN A 109 2.01 4.32 -13.73
N HIS A 110 2.50 3.45 -12.83
CA HIS A 110 3.18 2.20 -13.18
C HIS A 110 2.22 1.16 -13.79
N GLY A 111 0.97 1.55 -14.08
CA GLY A 111 -0.08 0.70 -14.64
C GLY A 111 0.31 0.04 -15.97
N ASP A 112 1.21 0.65 -16.74
CA ASP A 112 1.67 0.09 -18.02
C ASP A 112 2.60 -1.12 -17.85
N ARG A 113 3.12 -1.38 -16.63
CA ARG A 113 4.01 -2.52 -16.37
C ARG A 113 3.62 -3.37 -15.18
N LEU A 114 3.06 -2.82 -14.11
CA LEU A 114 2.81 -3.59 -12.89
C LEU A 114 1.45 -4.28 -13.00
N CYS A 115 1.48 -5.60 -13.11
CA CYS A 115 0.27 -6.39 -13.17
C CYS A 115 -0.17 -6.71 -11.74
N GLY A 116 -1.12 -5.95 -11.20
CA GLY A 116 -1.67 -6.22 -9.87
C GLY A 116 -2.42 -7.56 -9.82
N PHE A 117 -3.49 -7.67 -10.60
CA PHE A 117 -4.22 -8.92 -10.79
C PHE A 117 -3.59 -9.77 -11.91
N ILE A 118 -3.93 -11.06 -11.92
CA ILE A 118 -3.39 -11.99 -12.92
C ILE A 118 -3.88 -11.69 -14.34
N THR A 119 -5.08 -11.13 -14.51
CA THR A 119 -5.65 -10.86 -15.84
C THR A 119 -4.77 -9.90 -16.67
N PRO A 120 -4.38 -8.71 -16.16
CA PRO A 120 -3.38 -7.88 -16.83
C PRO A 120 -2.07 -8.62 -17.13
N LEU A 121 -1.60 -9.48 -16.21
CA LEU A 121 -0.37 -10.25 -16.43
C LEU A 121 -0.48 -11.21 -17.63
N LEU A 122 -1.64 -11.85 -17.80
CA LEU A 122 -1.91 -12.74 -18.92
C LEU A 122 -1.94 -11.96 -20.23
N GLU A 123 -2.57 -10.79 -20.28
CA GLU A 123 -2.58 -9.90 -21.45
C GLU A 123 -1.15 -9.48 -21.83
N HIS A 124 -0.34 -9.09 -20.85
CA HIS A 124 1.08 -8.81 -21.07
C HIS A 124 1.85 -10.02 -21.59
N TYR A 125 1.55 -11.22 -21.09
CA TYR A 125 2.22 -12.46 -21.52
C TYR A 125 1.84 -12.87 -22.95
N GLU A 126 0.58 -12.69 -23.32
CA GLU A 126 0.06 -12.96 -24.66
C GLU A 126 0.60 -11.95 -25.67
N SER A 127 0.72 -10.68 -25.30
CA SER A 127 1.32 -9.62 -26.13
C SER A 127 2.84 -9.74 -26.32
N CYS A 128 3.49 -10.73 -25.70
CA CYS A 128 4.92 -10.95 -25.87
C CYS A 128 5.25 -11.61 -27.21
N ASN A 129 5.74 -10.81 -28.15
CA ASN A 129 6.10 -11.21 -29.50
C ASN A 129 7.61 -11.21 -29.74
N THR A 130 8.03 -11.90 -30.79
CA THR A 130 9.42 -11.90 -31.25
C THR A 130 9.70 -10.65 -32.08
N MET A 131 10.90 -10.10 -31.94
CA MET A 131 11.31 -8.90 -32.69
C MET A 131 11.48 -9.24 -34.17
N ALA A 132 10.95 -8.38 -35.03
CA ALA A 132 11.14 -8.49 -36.47
C ALA A 132 12.62 -8.40 -36.86
N ASN A 133 13.00 -9.08 -37.95
CA ASN A 133 14.33 -9.02 -38.58
C ASN A 133 15.51 -9.49 -37.70
N LYS A 134 15.28 -10.43 -36.77
CA LYS A 134 16.33 -10.95 -35.86
C LYS A 134 17.05 -9.84 -35.06
N LYS A 135 16.42 -8.67 -34.93
CA LYS A 135 16.93 -7.59 -34.09
C LYS A 135 16.95 -8.09 -32.65
N LYS A 136 18.00 -7.74 -31.92
CA LYS A 136 18.14 -8.01 -30.49
C LYS A 136 18.25 -6.69 -29.77
N LEU A 137 17.43 -6.50 -28.74
CA LEU A 137 17.53 -5.37 -27.83
C LEU A 137 17.98 -5.86 -26.46
N ASN A 138 18.48 -4.96 -25.64
CA ASN A 138 18.86 -5.31 -24.28
C ASN A 138 17.59 -5.50 -23.43
N CYS A 139 17.51 -6.62 -22.72
CA CYS A 139 16.42 -6.88 -21.80
C CYS A 139 16.37 -5.77 -20.73
N VAL A 140 15.19 -5.20 -20.52
CA VAL A 140 14.99 -4.13 -19.53
C VAL A 140 15.23 -4.60 -18.09
N PHE A 141 15.10 -5.91 -17.84
CA PHE A 141 15.31 -6.47 -16.51
C PHE A 141 16.77 -6.83 -16.27
N CYS A 142 17.36 -7.72 -17.08
CA CYS A 142 18.70 -8.25 -16.83
C CYS A 142 19.83 -7.60 -17.66
N GLY A 143 19.50 -6.79 -18.67
CA GLY A 143 20.45 -6.14 -19.57
C GLY A 143 21.04 -7.02 -20.68
N LYS A 144 20.82 -8.34 -20.65
CA LYS A 144 21.31 -9.26 -21.69
C LYS A 144 20.45 -9.18 -22.97
N PRO A 145 20.98 -9.57 -24.14
CA PRO A 145 20.21 -9.55 -25.38
C PRO A 145 18.92 -10.38 -25.27
N ALA A 146 17.81 -9.77 -25.66
CA ALA A 146 16.49 -10.38 -25.78
C ALA A 146 15.99 -10.24 -27.21
N TYR A 147 15.32 -11.29 -27.67
CA TYR A 147 14.67 -11.37 -28.99
C TYR A 147 13.16 -11.22 -28.89
N GLN A 148 12.64 -11.08 -27.68
CA GLN A 148 11.23 -10.95 -27.37
C GLN A 148 10.97 -9.61 -26.69
N TYR A 149 9.78 -9.06 -26.90
CA TYR A 149 9.34 -7.83 -26.27
C TYR A 149 7.85 -7.93 -25.93
N CYS A 150 7.46 -7.26 -24.85
CA CYS A 150 6.05 -7.07 -24.53
C CYS A 150 5.53 -5.87 -25.31
N GLU A 151 4.50 -6.06 -26.13
CA GLU A 151 3.90 -4.99 -26.94
C GLU A 151 3.20 -3.94 -26.08
N LEU A 152 2.48 -4.37 -25.04
CA LEU A 152 1.78 -3.45 -24.13
C LEU A 152 2.76 -2.50 -23.41
N CYS A 153 3.95 -2.99 -23.04
CA CYS A 153 4.99 -2.13 -22.44
C CYS A 153 5.92 -1.45 -23.46
N GLY A 154 5.97 -1.95 -24.70
CA GLY A 154 7.01 -1.61 -25.66
C GLY A 154 8.44 -1.95 -25.18
N LYS A 155 8.62 -2.96 -24.32
CA LYS A 155 9.92 -3.28 -23.68
C LYS A 155 10.43 -4.68 -24.02
N ALA A 156 11.73 -4.78 -24.29
CA ALA A 156 12.42 -6.04 -24.54
C ALA A 156 12.60 -6.87 -23.26
N VAL A 157 12.12 -8.10 -23.23
CA VAL A 157 12.14 -9.00 -22.06
C VAL A 157 12.29 -10.46 -22.49
N HIS A 158 12.89 -11.30 -21.65
CA HIS A 158 12.88 -12.75 -21.86
C HIS A 158 11.53 -13.32 -21.38
N LYS A 159 10.73 -13.87 -22.30
CA LYS A 159 9.43 -14.49 -21.99
C LYS A 159 9.59 -15.77 -21.18
N HIS A 160 10.60 -16.56 -21.51
CA HIS A 160 10.94 -17.81 -20.83
C HIS A 160 12.16 -17.64 -19.92
N PRO A 161 12.28 -18.46 -18.85
CA PRO A 161 13.48 -18.51 -18.04
C PRO A 161 14.71 -18.81 -18.91
N GLN A 162 15.85 -18.26 -18.50
CA GLN A 162 17.11 -18.46 -19.20
C GLN A 162 18.12 -18.98 -18.18
N GLU A 163 18.56 -20.23 -18.32
CA GLU A 163 19.50 -20.87 -17.38
C GLU A 163 20.78 -20.05 -17.16
N LYS A 164 21.20 -19.32 -18.21
CA LYS A 164 22.39 -18.47 -18.19
C LYS A 164 22.17 -17.09 -17.55
N ILE A 165 20.98 -16.81 -16.99
CA ILE A 165 20.60 -15.49 -16.45
C ILE A 165 20.00 -15.63 -15.05
N GLY A 166 20.69 -15.09 -14.05
CA GLY A 166 20.20 -15.06 -12.66
C GLY A 166 19.97 -16.46 -12.10
N ASN A 167 18.86 -16.63 -11.37
CA ASN A 167 18.46 -17.91 -10.76
C ASN A 167 17.88 -18.93 -11.75
N GLY A 168 17.82 -18.63 -13.06
CA GLY A 168 17.44 -19.57 -14.13
C GLY A 168 16.01 -20.13 -14.10
N ARG A 169 15.24 -19.92 -13.03
CA ARG A 169 13.91 -20.51 -12.79
C ARG A 169 12.75 -19.60 -13.20
N THR A 170 12.94 -18.29 -13.12
CA THR A 170 11.89 -17.29 -13.38
C THR A 170 12.28 -16.42 -14.56
N SER A 171 11.33 -16.10 -15.43
CA SER A 171 11.60 -15.28 -16.61
C SER A 171 11.76 -13.81 -16.23
N CYS A 172 12.54 -13.07 -17.03
CA CYS A 172 12.67 -11.62 -16.86
C CYS A 172 11.34 -10.89 -17.05
N PHE A 173 10.43 -11.44 -17.87
CA PHE A 173 9.05 -10.97 -17.99
C PHE A 173 8.36 -10.96 -16.62
N LEU A 174 8.31 -12.09 -15.91
CA LEU A 174 7.60 -12.19 -14.63
C LEU A 174 8.19 -11.24 -13.58
N HIS A 175 9.51 -11.11 -13.53
CA HIS A 175 10.13 -10.16 -12.61
C HIS A 175 9.81 -8.70 -12.98
N TYR A 176 9.85 -8.33 -14.26
CA TYR A 176 9.58 -6.96 -14.69
C TYR A 176 8.13 -6.51 -14.40
N HIS A 177 7.18 -7.45 -14.47
CA HIS A 177 5.76 -7.19 -14.22
C HIS A 177 5.34 -7.33 -12.74
N ASN A 178 6.25 -7.75 -11.88
CA ASN A 178 5.97 -7.98 -10.46
C ASN A 178 6.34 -6.75 -9.63
N THR A 179 5.36 -6.19 -8.92
CA THR A 179 5.57 -5.08 -7.97
C THR A 179 6.67 -5.38 -6.95
N ALA A 180 6.82 -6.64 -6.51
CA ALA A 180 7.86 -7.02 -5.57
C ALA A 180 9.29 -6.87 -6.11
N ALA A 181 9.48 -6.80 -7.42
CA ALA A 181 10.79 -6.62 -8.06
C ALA A 181 11.01 -5.21 -8.62
N MET A 182 10.07 -4.29 -8.37
CA MET A 182 10.23 -2.90 -8.76
C MET A 182 11.43 -2.26 -8.06
N GLY A 183 12.23 -1.51 -8.81
CA GLY A 183 13.48 -0.92 -8.36
C GLY A 183 14.69 -1.83 -8.58
N LEU A 184 14.48 -3.09 -8.95
CA LEU A 184 15.55 -4.06 -9.16
C LEU A 184 15.88 -4.27 -10.65
N ALA A 185 14.98 -3.92 -11.56
CA ALA A 185 15.22 -4.07 -12.99
C ALA A 185 16.36 -3.14 -13.44
N ARG A 186 17.13 -3.54 -14.44
CA ARG A 186 18.19 -2.69 -14.99
C ARG A 186 17.68 -1.32 -15.46
N ASP A 187 16.50 -1.25 -16.08
CA ASP A 187 15.90 0.01 -16.55
C ASP A 187 15.36 0.88 -15.39
N ASP A 188 15.29 0.35 -14.16
CA ASP A 188 14.81 1.08 -12.97
C ASP A 188 15.81 2.08 -12.40
N TRP A 189 17.01 2.20 -12.99
CA TRP A 189 17.96 3.25 -12.61
C TRP A 189 17.35 4.67 -12.72
N LYS A 190 16.37 4.84 -13.61
CA LYS A 190 15.61 6.09 -13.81
C LYS A 190 14.73 6.47 -12.63
N ILE A 191 14.23 5.48 -11.89
CA ILE A 191 13.32 5.67 -10.75
C ILE A 191 14.03 5.56 -9.40
N THR A 192 15.16 4.85 -9.35
CA THR A 192 15.91 4.61 -8.11
C THR A 192 16.95 5.69 -7.80
N GLY A 193 17.23 6.59 -8.76
CA GLY A 193 18.30 7.58 -8.65
C GLY A 193 19.72 6.99 -8.69
N LYS A 194 19.86 5.67 -8.81
CA LYS A 194 21.14 4.98 -8.90
C LYS A 194 21.70 5.07 -10.31
N ARG A 195 23.03 5.04 -10.44
CA ARG A 195 23.68 5.04 -11.76
C ARG A 195 23.62 3.65 -12.36
N LEU A 196 23.36 3.56 -13.66
CA LEU A 196 23.28 2.30 -14.40
C LEU A 196 24.56 1.43 -14.30
N LYS A 197 25.72 2.07 -14.10
CA LYS A 197 27.02 1.39 -13.91
C LYS A 197 27.14 0.68 -12.56
N ASP A 198 26.40 1.13 -11.56
CA ASP A 198 26.41 0.59 -10.20
C ASP A 198 25.36 -0.54 -10.06
N TRP A 199 24.63 -0.86 -11.14
CA TRP A 199 23.62 -1.91 -11.18
C TRP A 199 24.23 -3.29 -11.42
N SER A 200 23.82 -4.25 -10.61
CA SER A 200 24.08 -5.68 -10.78
C SER A 200 22.78 -6.47 -10.73
N TYR A 201 22.79 -7.69 -11.27
CA TYR A 201 21.63 -8.57 -11.17
C TYR A 201 21.34 -8.88 -9.68
N PRO A 202 20.09 -8.76 -9.20
CA PRO A 202 19.78 -8.95 -7.79
C PRO A 202 19.95 -10.39 -7.32
N THR A 203 20.46 -10.54 -6.11
CA THR A 203 20.53 -11.80 -5.36
C THR A 203 19.16 -12.22 -4.82
N ALA A 204 19.02 -13.48 -4.42
CA ALA A 204 17.77 -13.98 -3.83
C ALA A 204 17.36 -13.20 -2.57
N THR A 205 18.34 -12.85 -1.72
CA THR A 205 18.12 -12.04 -0.52
C THR A 205 17.66 -10.63 -0.85
N GLU A 206 18.20 -10.01 -1.90
CA GLU A 206 17.76 -8.68 -2.33
C GLU A 206 16.33 -8.69 -2.89
N PHE A 207 15.91 -9.78 -3.56
CA PHE A 207 14.50 -9.95 -3.95
C PHE A 207 13.58 -10.04 -2.73
N GLU A 208 13.93 -10.85 -1.73
CA GLU A 208 13.13 -11.01 -0.50
C GLU A 208 13.03 -9.70 0.29
N ASP A 209 14.14 -8.98 0.44
CA ASP A 209 14.17 -7.70 1.13
C ASP A 209 13.36 -6.63 0.39
N ASN A 210 13.50 -6.56 -0.94
CA ASN A 210 12.73 -5.62 -1.75
C ASN A 210 11.22 -5.92 -1.67
N GLU A 211 10.82 -7.19 -1.73
CA GLU A 211 9.41 -7.58 -1.57
C GLU A 211 8.84 -7.08 -0.24
N GLN A 212 9.57 -7.26 0.87
CA GLN A 212 9.14 -6.78 2.18
C GLN A 212 9.02 -5.25 2.24
N GLN A 213 9.94 -4.54 1.58
CA GLN A 213 9.92 -3.08 1.55
C GLN A 213 8.78 -2.55 0.68
N MET A 214 8.54 -3.15 -0.48
CA MET A 214 7.44 -2.81 -1.37
C MET A 214 6.07 -3.05 -0.71
N LYS A 215 5.91 -4.14 0.05
CA LYS A 215 4.68 -4.38 0.83
C LYS A 215 4.42 -3.26 1.85
N ARG A 216 5.46 -2.80 2.55
CA ARG A 216 5.34 -1.68 3.50
C ARG A 216 4.95 -0.37 2.80
N LEU A 217 5.46 -0.13 1.59
CA LEU A 217 5.06 1.04 0.80
C LEU A 217 3.59 0.95 0.40
N LEU A 218 3.11 -0.21 -0.07
CA LEU A 218 1.71 -0.40 -0.43
C LEU A 218 0.76 -0.20 0.77
N ASP A 219 1.13 -0.73 1.94
CA ASP A 219 0.35 -0.54 3.18
C ASP A 219 0.24 0.95 3.54
N GLU A 220 1.31 1.72 3.39
CA GLU A 220 1.33 3.16 3.65
C GLU A 220 0.48 3.95 2.63
N ILE A 221 0.51 3.57 1.35
CA ILE A 221 -0.34 4.21 0.34
C ILE A 221 -1.82 4.00 0.66
N GLY A 222 -2.17 2.78 1.08
CA GLY A 222 -3.53 2.45 1.54
C GLY A 222 -3.95 3.26 2.77
N SER A 223 -3.04 3.44 3.75
CA SER A 223 -3.32 4.21 4.97
C SER A 223 -3.51 5.70 4.68
N ARG A 224 -2.69 6.29 3.80
CA ARG A 224 -2.79 7.69 3.37
C ARG A 224 -4.05 7.99 2.56
N SER A 225 -4.42 7.08 1.66
CA SER A 225 -5.64 7.20 0.86
C SER A 225 -6.90 7.18 1.74
N SER A 226 -6.89 6.38 2.82
CA SER A 226 -7.97 6.33 3.80
C SER A 226 -8.06 7.61 4.65
N SER A 227 -6.92 8.25 4.92
CA SER A 227 -6.84 9.49 5.70
C SER A 227 -7.32 10.71 4.92
N ASN A 228 -6.99 10.80 3.63
CA ASN A 228 -7.38 11.93 2.78
C ASN A 228 -8.89 11.97 2.45
N ASN A 229 -9.55 10.81 2.39
CA ASN A 229 -11.01 10.74 2.14
C ASN A 229 -11.87 11.18 3.33
N SER A 230 -11.27 11.49 4.48
CA SER A 230 -11.99 11.98 5.66
C SER A 230 -12.07 13.51 5.72
N GLY A 231 -11.50 14.24 4.74
CA GLY A 231 -11.32 15.70 4.77
C GLY A 231 -12.25 16.54 3.89
N THR A 232 -13.11 15.95 3.05
CA THR A 232 -13.97 16.71 2.12
C THR A 232 -15.45 16.42 2.35
N ASN A 233 -16.02 17.01 3.40
CA ASN A 233 -17.44 17.34 3.38
C ASN A 233 -17.72 18.62 4.17
N SER A 234 -17.40 19.76 3.53
CA SER A 234 -17.72 21.09 4.03
C SER A 234 -18.05 22.02 2.86
N GLY A 235 -19.33 22.37 2.73
CA GLY A 235 -19.75 23.67 2.17
C GLY A 235 -20.13 23.70 0.69
N GLY A 236 -21.43 23.77 0.43
CA GLY A 236 -21.97 24.08 -0.90
C GLY A 236 -23.50 24.20 -0.97
N SER A 237 -24.16 24.73 0.07
CA SER A 237 -25.56 25.16 -0.06
C SER A 237 -25.57 26.54 -0.70
N SER A 238 -25.94 26.61 -1.97
CA SER A 238 -26.34 27.85 -2.65
C SER A 238 -27.32 27.49 -3.75
N ASN A 239 -28.61 27.51 -3.44
CA ASN A 239 -29.65 27.53 -4.48
C ASN A 239 -30.34 28.89 -4.45
N ASN A 240 -30.03 29.66 -5.49
CA ASN A 240 -30.69 30.88 -5.92
C ASN A 240 -32.19 30.66 -6.09
N SER A 241 -32.97 31.55 -5.50
CA SER A 241 -34.32 31.89 -5.95
C SER A 241 -34.21 32.84 -7.14
N HIS A 242 -34.63 32.39 -8.32
CA HIS A 242 -34.89 33.24 -9.48
C HIS A 242 -36.36 33.10 -9.85
N GLY A 243 -37.03 34.26 -9.95
CA GLY A 243 -38.44 34.40 -10.20
C GLY A 243 -38.82 33.95 -11.61
N SER A 244 -39.97 33.29 -11.69
CA SER A 244 -40.66 33.00 -12.93
C SER A 244 -41.77 34.04 -13.13
N ASP A 245 -41.54 34.94 -14.08
CA ASP A 245 -42.56 35.80 -14.68
C ASP A 245 -43.65 34.93 -15.32
N THR A 246 -44.89 35.22 -14.95
CA THR A 246 -46.09 34.60 -15.53
C THR A 246 -46.61 35.50 -16.65
N GLN A 247 -46.44 35.07 -17.90
CA GLN A 247 -47.11 35.69 -19.05
C GLN A 247 -48.57 35.21 -19.09
N GLN A 248 -49.50 36.16 -18.96
CA GLN A 248 -50.92 35.96 -19.26
C GLN A 248 -51.14 36.02 -20.78
N ALA A 249 -51.74 34.98 -21.34
CA ALA A 249 -52.36 34.99 -22.66
C ALA A 249 -53.87 34.75 -22.49
N THR A 250 -54.65 35.74 -22.88
CA THR A 250 -56.11 35.67 -23.08
C THR A 250 -56.45 34.88 -24.34
N PRO A 251 -57.53 34.08 -24.35
CA PRO A 251 -58.18 33.68 -25.59
C PRO A 251 -59.45 34.50 -25.83
N GLN A 252 -59.68 34.74 -27.12
CA GLN A 252 -60.89 35.31 -27.70
C GLN A 252 -62.08 34.37 -27.48
N HIS A 253 -63.20 34.89 -26.97
CA HIS A 253 -64.46 35.06 -27.71
C HIS A 253 -65.47 35.89 -26.93
#